data_AF-A0A182G1C3-F1
#
_entry.id   AF-A0A182G1C3-F1
#
_cell.length_a   1.000
_cell.length_b   1.000
_cell.length_c   1.000
_cell.angle_alpha   90.00
_cell.angle_beta   90.00
_cell.angle_gamma   90.00
#
_symmetry.space_group_name_H-M   'P 1'
#
loop_
_entity.id
_entity.type
_entity.pdbx_description
1 polymer ?
#
loop_
_entity_poly.entity_id
_entity_poly.type
_entity_poly.pdbx_seq_one_letter_code
_entity_poly.pdbx_strand_id
1 'polypeptide(L)'
;MLVFVENQIKIAETINSPTEMKHWYLMLGYQLAQHGTETKIRQVLDGLLGSPFHSGSDSSILGIPKHTLLEEILSQLRLQPKWQRIYMEYSDQLKRRPQSQSSIDDVVMKPLGDGQIEKLKPL
;
A
#
# COMPACT_ATOMS: atom_id res chain seq x y z
N MET A 1 8.08 -13.69 -22.25
CA MET A 1 8.77 -12.78 -21.29
C MET A 1 7.95 -12.55 -20.02
N LEU A 2 6.66 -12.20 -20.10
CA LEU A 2 5.84 -11.98 -18.90
C LEU A 2 5.73 -13.22 -17.98
N VAL A 3 5.54 -14.42 -18.55
CA VAL A 3 5.53 -15.70 -17.81
C VAL A 3 6.84 -15.95 -17.06
N PHE A 4 7.97 -15.54 -17.62
CA PHE A 4 9.27 -15.67 -16.93
C PHE A 4 9.30 -14.82 -15.67
N VAL A 5 8.88 -13.55 -15.74
CA VAL A 5 8.81 -12.67 -14.57
C VAL A 5 7.83 -13.20 -13.52
N GLU A 6 6.65 -13.69 -13.95
CA GLU A 6 5.69 -14.32 -13.03
C GLU A 6 6.27 -15.55 -12.32
N ASN A 7 7.10 -16.34 -13.01
CA ASN A 7 7.82 -17.45 -12.39
C ASN A 7 8.89 -16.98 -11.40
N GLN A 8 9.61 -15.91 -11.71
CA GLN A 8 10.61 -15.35 -10.81
C GLN A 8 9.99 -14.78 -9.52
N ILE A 9 8.79 -14.18 -9.60
CA ILE A 9 8.01 -13.76 -8.41
C ILE A 9 7.71 -14.96 -7.50
N LYS A 10 7.27 -16.09 -8.07
CA LYS A 10 7.00 -17.32 -7.30
C LYS A 10 8.26 -17.87 -6.64
N ILE A 11 9.41 -17.80 -7.33
CA ILE A 11 10.69 -18.22 -6.76
C ILE A 11 11.09 -17.30 -5.60
N ALA A 12 10.99 -15.98 -5.78
CA ALA A 12 11.28 -15.00 -4.72
C ALA A 12 10.39 -15.20 -3.48
N GLU A 13 9.12 -15.57 -3.69
CA GLU A 13 8.21 -15.98 -2.62
C GLU A 13 8.69 -17.26 -1.92
N THR A 14 9.06 -18.28 -2.70
CA THR A 14 9.52 -19.58 -2.18
C THR A 14 10.79 -19.47 -1.35
N ILE A 15 11.73 -18.61 -1.76
CA ILE A 15 12.97 -18.37 -1.01
C ILE A 15 12.84 -17.28 0.06
N ASN A 16 11.62 -16.74 0.24
CA ASN A 16 11.30 -15.70 1.22
C ASN A 16 12.25 -14.49 1.13
N SER A 17 12.44 -13.96 -0.08
CA SER A 17 13.32 -12.81 -0.35
C SER A 17 12.51 -11.54 -0.68
N PRO A 18 12.30 -10.64 0.29
CA PRO A 18 11.64 -9.35 0.06
C PRO A 18 12.36 -8.48 -0.99
N THR A 19 13.70 -8.54 -1.01
CA THR A 19 14.50 -7.76 -1.98
C THR A 19 14.26 -8.22 -3.40
N GLU A 20 14.27 -9.53 -3.64
CA GLU A 20 13.95 -10.08 -4.97
C GLU A 20 12.48 -9.82 -5.32
N MET A 21 11.58 -9.91 -4.35
CA MET A 21 10.17 -9.59 -4.56
C MET A 21 10.00 -8.19 -5.15
N LYS A 22 10.59 -7.16 -4.54
CA LYS A 22 10.54 -5.79 -5.08
C LYS A 22 11.14 -5.70 -6.49
N HIS A 23 12.31 -6.31 -6.70
CA HIS A 23 12.97 -6.32 -8.00
C HIS A 23 12.08 -6.93 -9.10
N TRP A 24 11.44 -8.06 -8.82
CA TRP A 24 10.61 -8.74 -9.81
C TRP A 24 9.29 -8.01 -10.10
N TYR A 25 8.75 -7.27 -9.13
CA TYR A 25 7.61 -6.38 -9.36
C TYR A 25 7.98 -5.14 -10.20
N LEU A 26 9.18 -4.57 -10.00
CA LEU A 26 9.71 -3.54 -10.89
C LEU A 26 9.86 -4.07 -12.33
N MET A 27 10.43 -5.27 -12.49
CA MET A 27 10.57 -5.91 -13.80
C MET A 27 9.23 -6.27 -14.43
N LEU A 28 8.23 -6.67 -13.63
CA LEU A 28 6.86 -6.88 -14.09
C LEU A 28 6.28 -5.59 -14.64
N GLY A 29 6.46 -4.48 -13.93
CA GLY A 29 6.07 -3.15 -14.39
C GLY A 29 6.72 -2.78 -15.72
N TYR A 30 8.02 -3.03 -15.86
CA TYR A 30 8.74 -2.78 -17.11
C TYR A 30 8.17 -3.61 -18.27
N GLN A 31 7.96 -4.92 -18.07
CA GLN A 31 7.41 -5.80 -19.10
C GLN A 31 5.97 -5.42 -19.49
N LEU A 32 5.14 -5.05 -18.52
CA LEU A 32 3.78 -4.55 -18.75
C LEU A 32 3.80 -3.22 -19.51
N ALA A 33 4.70 -2.31 -19.14
CA ALA A 33 4.83 -1.02 -19.79
C ALA A 33 5.21 -1.18 -21.28
N GLN A 34 6.11 -2.09 -21.60
CA GLN A 34 6.56 -2.32 -22.98
C GLN A 34 5.55 -3.13 -23.80
N HIS A 35 5.11 -4.28 -23.28
CA HIS A 35 4.41 -5.31 -24.05
C HIS A 35 3.00 -5.65 -23.52
N GLY A 36 2.58 -5.06 -22.41
CA GLY A 36 1.29 -5.32 -21.78
C GLY A 36 0.11 -4.75 -22.57
N THR A 37 -1.05 -5.36 -22.38
CA THR A 37 -2.35 -4.78 -22.76
C THR A 37 -2.93 -4.01 -21.58
N GLU A 38 -3.81 -3.05 -21.87
CA GLU A 38 -4.53 -2.30 -20.82
C GLU A 38 -5.26 -3.25 -19.87
N THR A 39 -5.94 -4.28 -20.40
CA THR A 39 -6.66 -5.28 -19.60
C THR A 39 -5.75 -5.97 -18.59
N LYS A 40 -4.57 -6.45 -19.02
CA LYS A 40 -3.63 -7.14 -18.12
C LYS A 40 -3.01 -6.19 -17.11
N ILE A 41 -2.71 -4.95 -17.51
CA ILE A 41 -2.20 -3.92 -16.61
C ILE A 41 -3.22 -3.67 -15.49
N ARG A 42 -4.47 -3.36 -15.84
CA ARG A 42 -5.54 -3.11 -14.87
C ARG A 42 -5.75 -4.28 -13.92
N GLN A 43 -5.80 -5.51 -14.45
CA GLN A 43 -5.91 -6.72 -13.63
C GLN A 43 -4.81 -6.83 -12.56
N VAL A 44 -3.56 -6.52 -12.92
CA VAL A 44 -2.43 -6.56 -11.97
C VAL A 44 -2.53 -5.43 -10.94
N LEU A 45 -2.83 -4.20 -11.39
CA LEU A 45 -2.94 -3.05 -10.51
C LEU A 45 -4.11 -3.21 -9.52
N ASP A 46 -5.27 -3.71 -9.97
CA ASP A 46 -6.45 -3.98 -9.13
C ASP A 46 -6.12 -5.01 -8.05
N GLY A 47 -5.41 -6.08 -8.41
CA GLY A 47 -4.99 -7.11 -7.47
C GLY A 47 -4.06 -6.60 -6.36
N LEU A 48 -3.24 -5.58 -6.66
CA LEU A 48 -2.35 -4.95 -5.68
C LEU A 48 -3.02 -3.81 -4.91
N LEU A 49 -3.97 -3.10 -5.52
CA LEU A 49 -4.72 -2.02 -4.88
C LEU A 49 -5.69 -2.59 -3.82
N GLY A 50 -6.24 -3.78 -4.07
CA GLY A 50 -7.15 -4.47 -3.17
C GLY A 50 -8.58 -3.92 -3.23
N SER A 51 -9.50 -4.58 -2.51
CA SER A 51 -10.89 -4.13 -2.41
C SER A 51 -11.01 -2.90 -1.50
N PRO A 52 -11.77 -1.85 -1.89
CA PRO A 52 -12.04 -0.70 -1.03
C PRO A 52 -12.70 -1.07 0.31
N PHE A 53 -13.36 -2.23 0.38
CA PHE A 53 -14.18 -2.66 1.51
C PHE A 53 -13.47 -3.65 2.45
N HIS A 54 -12.27 -4.13 2.09
CA HIS A 54 -11.53 -5.14 2.87
C HIS A 54 -10.10 -4.66 3.13
N SER A 55 -9.96 -3.84 4.17
CA SER A 55 -8.69 -3.26 4.62
C SER A 55 -7.85 -4.20 5.51
N GLY A 56 -8.29 -5.47 5.70
CA GLY A 56 -8.09 -6.16 6.97
C GLY A 56 -6.95 -7.16 7.13
N SER A 57 -6.57 -8.01 6.16
CA SER A 57 -5.63 -9.12 6.48
C SER A 57 -4.55 -9.44 5.46
N ASP A 58 -4.71 -9.10 4.19
CA ASP A 58 -3.78 -9.55 3.14
C ASP A 58 -3.06 -8.38 2.48
N SER A 59 -2.69 -7.36 3.27
CA SER A 59 -2.15 -6.10 2.77
C SER A 59 -0.65 -6.16 2.43
N SER A 60 0.04 -7.26 2.75
CA SER A 60 1.47 -7.42 2.51
C SER A 60 1.87 -8.78 1.94
N ILE A 61 2.90 -8.79 1.09
CA ILE A 61 3.56 -9.98 0.54
C ILE A 61 4.98 -10.01 1.12
N LEU A 62 5.34 -11.05 1.86
CA LEU A 62 6.61 -11.15 2.59
C LEU A 62 6.91 -9.91 3.48
N GLY A 63 5.88 -9.36 4.13
CA GLY A 63 5.99 -8.15 4.94
C GLY A 63 6.12 -6.84 4.14
N ILE A 64 6.11 -6.90 2.81
CA ILE A 64 6.09 -5.72 1.94
C ILE A 64 4.63 -5.32 1.68
N PRO A 65 4.21 -4.09 1.97
CA PRO A 65 2.88 -3.63 1.60
C PRO A 65 2.66 -3.80 0.09
N LYS A 66 1.52 -4.39 -0.31
CA LYS A 66 1.15 -4.54 -1.74
C LYS A 66 1.19 -3.22 -2.48
N HIS A 67 0.96 -2.12 -1.78
CA HIS A 67 1.01 -0.76 -2.31
C HIS A 67 2.42 -0.32 -2.68
N THR A 68 3.44 -0.77 -1.94
CA THR A 68 4.83 -0.55 -2.35
C THR A 68 5.12 -1.28 -3.66
N LEU A 69 4.61 -2.51 -3.83
CA LEU A 69 4.75 -3.25 -5.09
C LEU A 69 3.96 -2.60 -6.24
N LEU A 70 2.80 -2.01 -5.93
CA LEU A 70 2.00 -1.21 -6.87
C LEU A 70 2.79 0.01 -7.35
N GLU A 71 3.48 0.72 -6.44
CA GLU A 71 4.33 1.86 -6.77
C GLU A 71 5.49 1.47 -7.69
N GLU A 72 6.12 0.31 -7.48
CA GLU A 72 7.17 -0.21 -8.38
C GLU A 72 6.63 -0.35 -9.83
N ILE A 73 5.42 -0.90 -9.99
CA ILE A 73 4.79 -1.03 -11.31
C ILE A 73 4.44 0.34 -11.89
N LEU A 74 3.82 1.22 -11.10
CA LEU A 74 3.42 2.56 -11.55
C LEU A 74 4.63 3.40 -11.98
N SER A 75 5.79 3.21 -11.35
CA SER A 75 7.04 3.89 -11.73
C SER A 75 7.42 3.62 -13.19
N GLN A 76 7.18 2.39 -13.67
CA GLN A 76 7.49 1.97 -15.03
C GLN A 76 6.42 2.43 -16.02
N LEU A 77 5.13 2.39 -15.62
CA LEU A 77 4.04 2.92 -16.45
C LEU A 77 4.17 4.42 -16.69
N ARG A 78 4.65 5.18 -15.69
CA ARG A 78 4.89 6.64 -15.80
C ARG A 78 5.84 7.01 -16.94
N LEU A 79 6.77 6.13 -17.28
CA LEU A 79 7.77 6.37 -18.33
C LEU A 79 7.18 6.24 -19.75
N GLN A 80 5.95 5.75 -19.89
CA GLN A 80 5.32 5.46 -21.18
C GLN A 80 4.08 6.34 -21.38
N PRO A 81 4.06 7.28 -22.35
CA PRO A 81 2.93 8.19 -22.56
C PRO A 81 1.59 7.48 -22.82
N LYS A 82 1.62 6.33 -23.50
CA LYS A 82 0.41 5.49 -23.74
C LYS A 82 -0.29 5.06 -22.46
N TRP A 83 0.42 5.00 -21.33
CA TRP A 83 -0.12 4.57 -20.04
C TRP A 83 -0.39 5.72 -19.07
N GLN A 84 -0.21 6.97 -19.48
CA GLN A 84 -0.35 8.13 -18.61
C GLN A 84 -1.72 8.19 -17.92
N ARG A 85 -2.81 7.89 -18.65
CA ARG A 85 -4.17 7.85 -18.09
C ARG A 85 -4.29 6.82 -16.96
N ILE A 86 -3.81 5.60 -17.20
CA ILE A 86 -3.84 4.51 -16.21
C ILE A 86 -2.97 4.89 -15.01
N TYR A 87 -1.74 5.37 -15.25
CA TYR A 87 -0.84 5.81 -14.18
C TYR A 87 -1.49 6.85 -13.26
N MET A 88 -2.11 7.88 -13.82
CA MET A 88 -2.80 8.92 -13.03
C MET A 88 -3.96 8.33 -12.23
N GLU A 89 -4.82 7.55 -12.88
CA GLU A 89 -6.00 6.94 -12.27
C GLU A 89 -5.63 6.10 -11.04
N TYR A 90 -4.66 5.20 -11.16
CA TYR A 90 -4.24 4.34 -10.07
C TYR A 90 -3.42 5.06 -9.01
N SER A 91 -2.61 6.06 -9.40
CA SER A 91 -1.90 6.92 -8.43
C SER A 91 -2.88 7.70 -7.55
N ASP A 92 -3.98 8.19 -8.13
CA ASP A 92 -5.00 8.93 -7.36
C ASP A 92 -5.82 8.01 -6.47
N GLN A 93 -6.09 6.77 -6.88
CA GLN A 93 -6.72 5.77 -6.02
C GLN A 93 -5.81 5.34 -4.86
N LEU A 94 -4.51 5.13 -5.13
CA LEU A 94 -3.49 4.82 -4.14
C LEU A 94 -3.43 5.88 -3.03
N LYS A 95 -3.49 7.18 -3.41
CA LYS A 95 -3.47 8.34 -2.49
C LYS A 95 -4.76 8.53 -1.69
N ARG A 96 -5.92 8.26 -2.29
CA ARG A 96 -7.24 8.54 -1.69
C ARG A 96 -7.64 7.58 -0.58
N ARG A 97 -6.90 6.49 -0.38
CA ARG A 97 -7.20 5.59 0.73
C ARG A 97 -6.98 6.29 2.05
N PRO A 98 -7.87 6.07 3.03
CA PRO A 98 -7.63 6.54 4.38
C PRO A 98 -6.29 5.95 4.81
N GLN A 99 -5.30 6.81 5.03
CA GLN A 99 -4.18 6.41 5.86
C GLN A 99 -4.83 6.02 7.18
N SER A 100 -4.73 4.74 7.55
CA SER A 100 -4.95 4.36 8.94
C SER A 100 -3.92 5.13 9.75
N GLN A 101 -4.27 6.36 10.14
CA GLN A 101 -3.57 7.11 11.15
C GLN A 101 -3.61 6.22 12.38
N SER A 102 -2.50 5.58 12.69
CA SER A 102 -2.20 5.21 14.06
C SER A 102 -1.96 6.53 14.81
N SER A 103 -3.04 7.25 15.12
CA SER A 103 -3.01 8.33 16.11
C SER A 103 -2.83 7.69 17.47
N ILE A 104 -1.57 7.48 17.86
CA ILE A 104 -1.18 7.29 19.26
C ILE A 104 -0.97 8.69 19.84
N ASP A 105 -2.02 9.52 19.93
CA ASP A 105 -1.88 10.89 20.44
C ASP A 105 -3.01 11.36 21.39
N ASP A 106 -3.89 10.47 21.86
CA ASP A 106 -4.94 10.85 22.83
C ASP A 106 -4.90 10.05 24.15
N VAL A 107 -3.72 9.96 24.76
CA VAL A 107 -3.63 9.77 26.22
C VAL A 107 -2.93 10.98 26.83
N VAL A 108 -3.60 12.13 26.76
CA VAL A 108 -3.33 13.24 27.67
C VAL A 108 -3.87 12.83 29.04
N MET A 109 -2.98 12.33 29.89
CA MET A 109 -3.22 12.19 31.33
C MET A 109 -3.54 13.58 31.89
N LYS A 110 -4.81 13.82 32.23
CA LYS A 110 -5.23 15.00 32.98
C LYS A 110 -4.76 14.85 34.43
N PRO A 111 -4.04 15.82 35.03
CA PRO A 111 -3.68 15.71 36.43
C PRO A 111 -4.94 15.67 37.30
N LEU A 112 -4.93 14.73 38.24
CA LEU A 112 -5.94 14.53 39.27
C LEU A 112 -6.08 15.85 40.05
N GLY A 113 -7.26 16.46 40.00
CA GLY A 113 -7.51 17.75 40.64
C GLY A 113 -7.26 17.66 42.15
N ASP A 114 -6.36 18.49 42.65
CA ASP A 114 -6.14 18.68 44.08
C ASP A 114 -7.43 19.15 44.75
N GLY A 115 -7.76 18.47 45.85
CA GLY A 115 -9.04 18.51 46.53
C GLY A 115 -9.40 19.90 47.06
N GLN A 116 -10.60 20.33 46.72
CA GLN A 116 -11.26 21.45 47.39
C GLN A 116 -11.93 20.91 48.65
N ILE A 117 -11.26 21.07 49.80
CA ILE A 117 -11.91 20.84 51.10
C ILE A 117 -12.81 22.04 51.39
N GLU A 118 -14.09 21.79 51.21
CA GLU A 118 -15.23 22.59 51.62
C GLU A 118 -15.14 22.96 53.11
N LYS A 119 -14.93 24.25 53.42
CA LYS A 119 -15.16 24.76 54.78
C LYS A 119 -16.65 25.00 54.97
N LEU A 120 -17.33 23.99 55.49
CA LEU A 120 -18.65 24.12 56.12
C LEU A 120 -18.57 25.07 57.32
N LYS A 121 -19.51 26.01 57.41
CA LYS A 121 -19.81 26.73 58.66
C LYS A 121 -21.33 26.83 58.84
N PRO A 122 -21.88 26.13 59.83
CA PRO A 122 -23.04 26.61 60.59
C PRO A 122 -22.79 26.42 62.11
N LEU A 123 -23.34 27.16 63.07
CA LEU A 123 -24.27 28.29 63.14
C LEU A 123 -23.60 29.47 63.87
#